data_AF-A0A929SIB4-F1
#
_entry.id   AF-A0A929SIB4-F1
#
_cell.length_a   1.000
_cell.length_b   1.000
_cell.length_c   1.000
_cell.angle_alpha   90.00
_cell.angle_beta   90.00
_cell.angle_gamma   90.00
#
_symmetry.space_group_name_H-M   'P 1'
#
loop_
_entity.id
_entity.type
_entity.pdbx_description
1 polymer ?
#
loop_
_entity_poly.entity_id
_entity_poly.type
_entity_poly.pdbx_seq_one_letter_code
_entity_poly.pdbx_strand_id
1 'polypeptide(L)'
;LMDKERHSDMTSKLCEFLGLDGVLLTEEGYGNPDTDLMMNCKKTTQRGVKVVLITDEFPGKDGKSYSLADVCDEADTMISCGNGNVVIHFPKMDKVIGMEDYIEMQIGGWVGCKHEDGSFDAEIQIIIASTIANGFNTLCARTY
;
A
#
# COMPACT_ATOMS: atom_id res chain seq x y z
N LEU A 1 9.74 7.28 -15.27
CA LEU A 1 9.17 8.57 -14.83
C LEU A 1 8.22 9.17 -15.86
N MET A 2 8.60 9.30 -17.14
CA MET A 2 7.76 9.90 -18.19
C MET A 2 6.30 9.38 -18.26
N ASP A 3 6.06 8.08 -18.10
CA ASP A 3 4.69 7.55 -18.07
C ASP A 3 3.89 8.00 -16.82
N LYS A 4 4.53 8.07 -15.65
CA LYS A 4 3.95 8.57 -14.41
C LYS A 4 3.58 10.06 -14.52
N GLU A 5 4.46 10.84 -15.15
CA GLU A 5 4.21 12.26 -15.43
C GLU A 5 3.03 12.46 -16.36
N ARG A 6 2.99 11.71 -17.47
CA ARG A 6 1.89 11.76 -18.43
C ARG A 6 0.55 11.35 -17.77
N HIS A 7 0.56 10.30 -16.95
CA HIS A 7 -0.63 9.83 -16.27
C HIS A 7 -1.15 10.87 -15.26
N SER A 8 -0.28 11.37 -14.37
CA SER A 8 -0.65 12.38 -13.38
C SER A 8 -1.08 13.72 -14.00
N ASP A 9 -0.52 14.10 -15.14
CA ASP A 9 -1.00 15.24 -15.92
C ASP A 9 -2.43 15.02 -16.42
N MET A 10 -2.75 13.83 -16.90
CA MET A 10 -4.10 13.49 -17.37
C MET A 10 -5.09 13.49 -16.20
N THR A 11 -4.76 12.85 -15.08
CA THR A 11 -5.60 12.82 -13.86
C THR A 11 -5.92 14.23 -13.37
N SER A 12 -4.90 15.07 -13.22
CA SER A 12 -5.09 16.43 -12.71
C SER A 12 -5.92 17.30 -13.66
N LYS A 13 -5.68 17.21 -14.98
CA LYS A 13 -6.49 17.91 -16.00
C LYS A 13 -7.94 17.43 -16.01
N LEU A 14 -8.18 16.13 -15.80
CA LEU A 14 -9.53 15.59 -15.72
C LEU A 14 -10.27 16.13 -14.50
N CYS A 15 -9.63 16.18 -13.33
CA CYS A 15 -10.24 16.71 -12.12
C CYS A 15 -10.61 18.20 -12.27
N GLU A 16 -9.73 18.99 -12.87
CA GLU A 16 -9.99 20.40 -13.19
C GLU A 16 -11.10 20.56 -14.23
N PHE A 17 -11.08 19.77 -15.31
CA PHE A 17 -12.10 19.82 -16.36
C PHE A 17 -13.51 19.50 -15.83
N LEU A 18 -13.60 18.55 -14.89
CA LEU A 18 -14.86 18.20 -14.21
C LEU A 18 -15.27 19.23 -13.15
N GLY A 19 -14.39 20.16 -12.76
CA GLY A 19 -14.66 21.16 -11.73
C GLY A 19 -14.84 20.55 -10.33
N LEU A 20 -14.05 19.53 -9.98
CA LEU A 20 -14.18 18.83 -8.70
C LEU A 20 -13.73 19.73 -7.53
N ASP A 21 -14.51 19.75 -6.44
CA ASP A 21 -14.08 20.36 -5.18
C ASP A 21 -13.02 19.52 -4.44
N GLY A 22 -13.03 18.20 -4.68
CA GLY A 22 -12.06 17.27 -4.12
C GLY A 22 -12.10 15.88 -4.75
N VAL A 23 -11.06 15.09 -4.49
CA VAL A 23 -10.88 13.73 -5.01
C VAL A 23 -10.24 12.81 -3.96
N LEU A 24 -10.68 11.56 -3.95
CA LEU A 24 -10.01 10.47 -3.23
C LEU A 24 -9.04 9.79 -4.20
N LEU A 25 -7.77 9.70 -3.83
CA LEU A 25 -6.77 8.95 -4.58
C LEU A 25 -6.37 7.72 -3.75
N THR A 26 -6.74 6.55 -4.24
CA THR A 26 -6.31 5.27 -3.68
C THR A 26 -5.04 4.82 -4.38
N GLU A 27 -4.08 4.35 -3.60
CA GLU A 27 -2.95 3.62 -4.13
C GLU A 27 -3.42 2.31 -4.80
N GLU A 28 -2.95 2.05 -6.01
CA GLU A 28 -3.28 0.84 -6.77
C GLU A 28 -2.04 0.35 -7.52
N GLY A 29 -1.82 -0.96 -7.50
CA GLY A 29 -0.80 -1.63 -8.31
C GLY A 29 0.52 -1.91 -7.61
N TYR A 30 1.51 -2.33 -8.41
CA TYR A 30 2.85 -2.73 -7.97
C TYR A 30 3.93 -1.91 -8.69
N GLY A 31 5.10 -1.72 -8.07
CA GLY A 31 6.19 -0.91 -8.61
C GLY A 31 6.70 0.07 -7.57
N ASN A 32 6.79 1.35 -7.93
CA ASN A 32 6.93 2.45 -6.96
C ASN A 32 5.63 3.27 -6.94
N PRO A 33 4.55 2.73 -6.35
CA PRO A 33 3.23 3.36 -6.33
C PRO A 33 3.23 4.66 -5.53
N ASP A 34 4.06 4.80 -4.49
CA ASP A 34 4.22 6.03 -3.70
C ASP A 34 4.52 7.25 -4.58
N THR A 35 5.43 7.11 -5.53
CA THR A 35 5.72 8.20 -6.48
C THR A 35 4.53 8.53 -7.39
N ASP A 36 3.70 7.54 -7.76
CA ASP A 36 2.47 7.84 -8.52
C ASP A 36 1.48 8.60 -7.66
N LEU A 37 1.27 8.14 -6.43
CA LEU A 37 0.34 8.73 -5.48
C LEU A 37 0.71 10.18 -5.18
N MET A 38 1.98 10.44 -4.84
CA MET A 38 2.49 11.79 -4.55
C MET A 38 2.46 12.71 -5.76
N MET A 39 2.78 12.20 -6.96
CA MET A 39 2.73 13.02 -8.17
C MET A 39 1.29 13.39 -8.56
N ASN A 40 0.33 12.48 -8.39
CA ASN A 40 -1.09 12.80 -8.59
C ASN A 40 -1.59 13.77 -7.52
N CYS A 41 -1.22 13.58 -6.26
CA CYS A 41 -1.55 14.50 -5.16
C CYS A 41 -1.10 15.92 -5.48
N LYS A 42 0.20 16.09 -5.69
CA LYS A 42 0.83 17.37 -6.00
C LYS A 42 0.16 18.09 -7.17
N LYS A 43 0.06 17.43 -8.33
CA LYS A 43 -0.48 18.07 -9.54
C LYS A 43 -1.98 18.38 -9.43
N THR A 44 -2.74 17.57 -8.72
CA THR A 44 -4.18 17.77 -8.54
C THR A 44 -4.45 18.90 -7.55
N THR A 45 -3.73 18.92 -6.43
CA THR A 45 -3.76 20.02 -5.45
C THR A 45 -3.37 21.36 -6.08
N GLN A 46 -2.33 21.38 -6.93
CA GLN A 46 -1.89 22.59 -7.63
C GLN A 46 -2.92 23.14 -8.64
N ARG A 47 -3.93 22.35 -9.01
CA ARG A 47 -5.08 22.80 -9.83
C ARG A 47 -6.28 23.25 -8.98
N GLY A 48 -6.12 23.35 -7.66
CA GLY A 48 -7.16 23.84 -6.75
C GLY A 48 -8.17 22.78 -6.28
N VAL A 49 -7.92 21.50 -6.57
CA VAL A 49 -8.77 20.38 -6.15
C VAL A 49 -8.23 19.81 -4.83
N LYS A 50 -9.07 19.63 -3.82
CA LYS A 50 -8.65 19.00 -2.56
C LYS A 50 -8.36 17.52 -2.75
N VAL A 51 -7.31 17.00 -2.14
CA VAL A 51 -6.94 15.59 -2.28
C VAL A 51 -6.96 14.90 -0.93
N VAL A 52 -7.53 13.71 -0.87
CA VAL A 52 -7.35 12.77 0.25
C VAL A 52 -6.71 11.51 -0.30
N LEU A 53 -5.61 11.10 0.31
CA LEU A 53 -4.90 9.88 -0.07
C LEU A 53 -5.38 8.70 0.76
N ILE A 54 -5.46 7.52 0.15
CA ILE A 54 -5.73 6.25 0.82
C ILE A 54 -4.66 5.25 0.36
N THR A 55 -3.87 4.74 1.30
CA THR A 55 -2.67 3.93 1.04
C THR A 55 -2.38 3.05 2.25
N ASP A 56 -1.53 2.05 2.12
CA ASP A 56 -0.96 1.30 3.23
C ASP A 56 0.47 1.73 3.55
N GLU A 57 1.02 1.20 4.64
CA GLU A 57 2.33 1.61 5.16
C GLU A 57 3.34 0.46 5.13
N PHE A 58 4.56 0.76 4.67
CA PHE A 58 5.66 -0.19 4.63
C PHE A 58 6.91 0.28 5.39
N PRO A 59 6.85 0.43 6.74
CA PRO A 59 7.95 0.93 7.55
C PRO A 59 9.08 -0.11 7.78
N GLY A 60 9.03 -1.25 7.07
CA GLY A 60 9.90 -2.40 7.28
C GLY A 60 9.52 -3.22 8.51
N LYS A 61 9.98 -4.47 8.55
CA LYS A 61 9.69 -5.43 9.63
C LYS A 61 10.10 -4.94 11.03
N ASP A 62 11.11 -4.09 11.12
CA ASP A 62 11.57 -3.51 12.40
C ASP A 62 10.93 -2.14 12.72
N GLY A 63 10.07 -1.63 11.83
CA GLY A 63 9.35 -0.37 11.97
C GLY A 63 10.23 0.87 11.90
N LYS A 64 11.47 0.77 11.41
CA LYS A 64 12.43 1.89 11.40
C LYS A 64 12.59 2.58 10.05
N SER A 65 11.99 2.05 8.99
CA SER A 65 11.97 2.72 7.68
C SER A 65 10.87 3.78 7.65
N TYR A 66 10.98 4.71 6.72
CA TYR A 66 9.85 5.58 6.39
C TYR A 66 8.68 4.71 5.89
N SER A 67 7.46 5.01 6.35
CA SER A 67 6.26 4.26 5.93
C SER A 67 5.99 4.36 4.44
N LEU A 68 6.38 5.47 3.79
CA LEU A 68 6.27 5.72 2.36
C LEU A 68 7.65 6.09 1.79
N ALA A 69 7.94 5.64 0.58
CA ALA A 69 9.19 5.90 -0.12
C ALA A 69 9.27 7.31 -0.75
N ASP A 70 8.12 7.95 -0.98
CA ASP A 70 8.01 9.29 -1.57
C ASP A 70 6.97 10.12 -0.82
N VAL A 71 7.19 11.43 -0.73
CA VAL A 71 6.31 12.38 -0.02
C VAL A 71 6.29 13.73 -0.75
N CYS A 72 5.19 14.47 -0.62
CA CYS A 72 5.10 15.85 -1.09
C CYS A 72 4.40 16.74 -0.06
N ASP A 73 4.71 18.04 -0.06
CA ASP A 73 4.12 19.00 0.89
C ASP A 73 2.59 19.12 0.71
N GLU A 74 2.09 18.84 -0.51
CA GLU A 74 0.66 18.85 -0.82
C GLU A 74 -0.12 17.66 -0.22
N ALA A 75 0.56 16.60 0.25
CA ALA A 75 -0.05 15.41 0.83
C ALA A 75 -0.37 15.62 2.33
N ASP A 76 -1.26 16.58 2.63
CA ASP A 76 -1.61 16.95 4.01
C ASP A 76 -2.74 16.11 4.62
N THR A 77 -3.43 15.29 3.81
CA THR A 77 -4.58 14.48 4.24
C THR A 77 -4.46 13.06 3.69
N MET A 78 -4.25 12.09 4.59
CA MET A 78 -4.00 10.69 4.24
C MET A 78 -4.68 9.73 5.21
N ILE A 79 -5.20 8.63 4.68
CA ILE A 79 -5.82 7.54 5.42
C ILE A 79 -4.99 6.29 5.18
N SER A 80 -4.41 5.76 6.25
CA SER A 80 -3.70 4.48 6.23
C SER A 80 -4.67 3.32 6.34
N CYS A 81 -4.51 2.31 5.47
CA CYS A 81 -5.22 1.04 5.54
C CYS A 81 -4.52 -0.02 6.41
N GLY A 82 -3.36 0.32 6.98
CA GLY A 82 -2.61 -0.55 7.88
C GLY A 82 -1.15 -0.72 7.46
N ASN A 83 -0.38 -1.41 8.30
CA ASN A 83 1.03 -1.70 8.07
C ASN A 83 1.18 -3.07 7.37
N GLY A 84 1.72 -3.07 6.16
CA GLY A 84 1.94 -4.25 5.33
C GLY A 84 3.09 -5.16 5.80
N ASN A 85 4.00 -4.65 6.63
CA ASN A 85 5.13 -5.39 7.19
C ASN A 85 4.86 -6.03 8.56
N VAL A 86 3.62 -6.01 9.05
CA VAL A 86 3.27 -6.69 10.31
C VAL A 86 3.52 -8.18 10.17
N VAL A 87 4.41 -8.73 10.98
CA VAL A 87 4.69 -10.16 10.99
C VAL A 87 3.62 -10.90 11.77
N ILE A 88 3.04 -11.91 11.13
CA ILE A 88 2.04 -12.81 11.71
C ILE A 88 2.51 -14.26 11.62
N HIS A 89 2.08 -15.06 12.59
CA HIS A 89 2.37 -16.49 12.67
C HIS A 89 1.24 -17.31 12.04
N PHE A 90 1.59 -18.18 11.10
CA PHE A 90 0.68 -19.13 10.49
C PHE A 90 0.96 -20.53 11.06
N PRO A 91 0.02 -21.14 11.78
CA PRO A 91 0.20 -22.49 12.29
C PRO A 91 0.22 -23.51 11.14
N LYS A 92 0.76 -24.70 11.41
CA LYS A 92 0.66 -25.83 10.49
C LYS A 92 -0.79 -26.09 10.10
N MET A 93 -1.06 -26.15 8.80
CA MET A 93 -2.39 -26.41 8.26
C MET A 93 -2.64 -27.91 8.14
N ASP A 94 -3.81 -28.38 8.56
CA ASP A 94 -4.24 -29.79 8.37
C ASP A 94 -4.44 -30.13 6.89
N LYS A 95 -4.78 -29.12 6.08
CA LYS A 95 -5.03 -29.23 4.65
C LYS A 95 -4.42 -28.05 3.91
N VAL A 96 -3.59 -28.37 2.92
CA VAL A 96 -2.97 -27.40 2.01
C VAL A 96 -3.63 -27.49 0.64
N ILE A 97 -3.93 -26.34 0.03
CA ILE A 97 -4.41 -26.25 -1.36
C ILE A 97 -3.33 -25.49 -2.14
N GLY A 98 -2.71 -26.15 -3.12
CA GLY A 98 -1.57 -25.61 -3.86
C GLY A 98 -0.24 -26.15 -3.35
N MET A 99 0.77 -25.29 -3.28
CA MET A 99 2.16 -25.65 -2.97
C MET A 99 2.80 -24.64 -2.00
N GLU A 100 3.58 -25.14 -1.05
CA GLU A 100 4.25 -24.32 -0.03
C GLU A 100 5.66 -23.88 -0.45
N ASP A 101 6.18 -24.42 -1.56
CA ASP A 101 7.57 -24.24 -2.01
C ASP A 101 7.93 -22.77 -2.27
N TYR A 102 6.93 -21.92 -2.45
CA TYR A 102 7.08 -20.50 -2.79
C TYR A 102 6.81 -19.56 -1.62
N ILE A 103 6.49 -20.05 -0.41
CA ILE A 103 6.17 -19.19 0.74
C ILE A 103 7.31 -18.18 0.99
N GLU A 104 8.56 -18.63 1.00
CA GLU A 104 9.72 -17.77 1.27
C GLU A 104 10.04 -16.78 0.14
N MET A 105 9.58 -17.05 -1.09
CA MET A 105 9.78 -16.21 -2.27
C MET A 105 8.59 -15.29 -2.56
N GLN A 106 7.48 -15.48 -1.85
CA GLN A 106 6.28 -14.69 -2.05
C GLN A 106 6.42 -13.33 -1.37
N ILE A 107 5.68 -12.35 -1.87
CA ILE A 107 5.50 -11.06 -1.20
C ILE A 107 5.09 -11.29 0.27
N GLY A 108 5.86 -10.71 1.18
CA GLY A 108 5.72 -10.88 2.64
C GLY A 108 6.49 -12.07 3.24
N GLY A 109 6.98 -13.00 2.43
CA GLY A 109 7.88 -14.07 2.85
C GLY A 109 9.35 -13.66 2.86
N TRP A 110 10.18 -14.44 3.55
CA TRP A 110 11.64 -14.31 3.49
C TRP A 110 12.31 -15.67 3.69
N VAL A 111 13.60 -15.76 3.36
CA VAL A 111 14.37 -17.00 3.54
C VAL A 111 14.44 -17.39 5.02
N GLY A 112 14.01 -18.60 5.35
CA GLY A 112 13.96 -19.10 6.72
C GLY A 112 12.72 -18.66 7.50
N CYS A 113 11.67 -18.20 6.82
CA CYS A 113 10.40 -17.88 7.46
C CYS A 113 9.53 -19.13 7.70
N LYS A 114 9.85 -20.26 7.04
CA LYS A 114 9.19 -21.56 7.21
C LYS A 114 9.89 -22.42 8.27
N HIS A 115 9.11 -23.01 9.16
CA HIS A 115 9.59 -23.84 10.28
C HIS A 115 9.51 -25.34 9.95
N GLU A 116 10.32 -26.16 10.63
CA GLU A 116 10.37 -27.61 10.42
C GLU A 116 9.05 -28.32 10.79
N ASP A 117 8.25 -27.72 11.69
CA ASP A 117 6.96 -28.25 12.11
C ASP A 117 5.83 -28.00 11.09
N GLY A 118 6.11 -27.26 10.02
CA GLY A 118 5.16 -26.88 8.97
C GLY A 118 4.40 -25.58 9.24
N SER A 119 4.68 -24.89 10.35
CA SER A 119 4.26 -23.50 10.55
C SER A 119 5.20 -22.53 9.80
N PHE A 120 4.80 -21.27 9.67
CA PHE A 120 5.67 -20.23 9.13
C PHE A 120 5.29 -18.86 9.67
N ASP A 121 6.24 -17.93 9.68
CA ASP A 121 5.99 -16.52 9.91
C ASP A 121 6.07 -15.77 8.58
N ALA A 122 5.21 -14.79 8.37
CA ALA A 122 5.26 -13.93 7.18
C ALA A 122 4.69 -12.56 7.51
N GLU A 123 5.07 -11.55 6.73
CA GLU A 123 4.41 -10.25 6.78
C GLU A 123 2.98 -10.38 6.24
N ILE A 124 2.06 -9.57 6.78
CA ILE A 124 0.63 -9.67 6.54
C ILE A 124 0.27 -9.55 5.05
N GLN A 125 1.09 -8.84 4.26
CA GLN A 125 0.95 -8.70 2.81
C GLN A 125 0.98 -10.03 2.02
N ILE A 126 1.40 -11.14 2.65
CA ILE A 126 1.25 -12.47 2.06
C ILE A 126 -0.23 -12.86 1.89
N ILE A 127 -1.12 -12.29 2.73
CA ILE A 127 -2.57 -12.42 2.61
C ILE A 127 -3.03 -11.40 1.58
N ILE A 128 -3.57 -11.90 0.47
CA ILE A 128 -4.15 -11.05 -0.58
C ILE A 128 -5.18 -10.10 0.05
N ALA A 129 -5.04 -8.81 -0.26
CA ALA A 129 -5.92 -7.74 0.20
C ALA A 129 -5.93 -7.50 1.72
N SER A 130 -4.87 -7.87 2.45
CA SER A 130 -4.76 -7.59 3.90
C SER A 130 -4.86 -6.11 4.27
N THR A 131 -4.37 -5.23 3.40
CA THR A 131 -4.23 -3.77 3.62
C THR A 131 -4.85 -2.96 2.47
N ILE A 132 -5.79 -3.55 1.74
CA ILE A 132 -6.38 -2.95 0.53
C ILE A 132 -7.09 -1.61 0.79
N ALA A 133 -6.95 -0.66 -0.14
CA ALA A 133 -7.49 0.70 -0.07
C ALA A 133 -8.98 0.85 -0.44
N ASN A 134 -9.73 -0.25 -0.51
CA ASN A 134 -11.14 -0.25 -0.97
C ASN A 134 -12.18 -0.32 0.17
N GLY A 135 -11.73 -0.27 1.45
CA GLY A 135 -12.61 -0.17 2.61
C GLY A 135 -13.25 -1.49 3.08
N PHE A 136 -12.76 -2.65 2.61
CA PHE A 136 -13.20 -3.97 3.10
C PHE A 136 -12.37 -4.51 4.27
N ASN A 137 -11.31 -3.80 4.67
CA ASN A 137 -10.44 -4.20 5.78
C ASN A 137 -11.12 -3.96 7.14
N THR A 138 -10.94 -4.92 8.06
CA THR A 138 -11.29 -4.76 9.48
C THR A 138 -10.09 -4.31 10.33
N LEU A 139 -8.90 -4.28 9.72
CA LEU A 139 -7.66 -3.80 10.31
C LEU A 139 -7.63 -2.28 10.21
N CYS A 140 -7.45 -1.62 11.35
CA CYS A 140 -7.33 -0.16 11.42
C CYS A 140 -6.22 0.22 12.41
N ALA A 141 -5.54 1.34 12.15
CA ALA A 141 -4.70 1.96 13.15
C ALA A 141 -5.59 2.44 14.32
N ARG A 142 -5.27 2.00 15.55
CA ARG A 142 -6.06 2.32 16.75
C ARG A 142 -5.46 3.41 17.62
N THR A 143 -4.23 3.85 17.32
CA THR A 143 -3.50 4.84 18.10
C THR A 143 -2.54 5.62 17.21
N TYR A 144 -2.35 6.89 17.54
CA TYR A 144 -1.41 7.86 16.96
C TYR A 144 -0.30 8.17 17.97
#